data_AF-A0A261AHG9-F1
#
_entry.id   AF-A0A261AHG9-F1
#
_cell.length_a   1.000
_cell.length_b   1.000
_cell.length_c   1.000
_cell.angle_alpha   90.00
_cell.angle_beta   90.00
_cell.angle_gamma   90.00
#
_symmetry.space_group_name_H-M   'P 1'
#
loop_
_entity.id
_entity.type
_entity.pdbx_description
1 polymer ?
#
loop_
_entity_poly.entity_id
_entity_poly.type
_entity_poly.pdbx_seq_one_letter_code
_entity_poly.pdbx_strand_id
1 'polypeptide(L)'
;MYKNKWSMEKALKMVASVRKSIGPNPGFLAQLKIWERCEMDFIVEKYKNLSLDIPGVLDADSKTLWRQPVIDDRTKTRFKCRQCRKVIFNSDNLVHPQLTESCQKYLIEPMEWLNITASTCSASHSCGAKLGNFIATGSKCNGCNKFGRLNDGFSLINQRLIEWESSVKR
;
A
#
# COMPACT_ATOMS: atom_id res chain seq x y z
N MET A 1 -25.70 1.47 2.42
CA MET A 1 -26.18 0.28 1.68
C MET A 1 -26.82 -0.72 2.63
N TYR A 2 -26.06 -1.48 3.45
CA TYR A 2 -26.57 -2.58 4.31
C TYR A 2 -27.79 -2.23 5.18
N LYS A 3 -27.68 -1.20 6.05
CA LYS A 3 -28.75 -0.83 7.00
C LYS A 3 -30.07 -0.43 6.33
N ASN A 4 -29.99 0.28 5.21
CA ASN A 4 -31.17 0.84 4.53
C ASN A 4 -31.56 0.05 3.27
N LYS A 5 -30.88 -1.07 3.01
CA LYS A 5 -31.00 -1.87 1.77
C LYS A 5 -30.97 -1.00 0.49
N TRP A 6 -30.10 -0.01 0.47
CA TRP A 6 -29.94 0.88 -0.69
C TRP A 6 -28.95 0.32 -1.69
N SER A 7 -29.26 0.57 -2.97
CA SER A 7 -28.32 0.35 -4.06
C SER A 7 -27.06 1.19 -3.90
N MET A 8 -25.97 0.77 -4.57
CA MET A 8 -24.71 1.50 -4.56
C MET A 8 -24.91 2.94 -5.04
N GLU A 9 -25.57 3.13 -6.19
CA GLU A 9 -25.82 4.44 -6.76
C GLU A 9 -26.63 5.35 -5.82
N LYS A 10 -27.68 4.81 -5.18
CA LYS A 10 -28.52 5.57 -4.25
C LYS A 10 -27.72 5.99 -3.02
N ALA A 11 -26.90 5.10 -2.48
CA ALA A 11 -26.03 5.42 -1.34
C ALA A 11 -24.99 6.48 -1.69
N LEU A 12 -24.38 6.41 -2.87
CA LEU A 12 -23.41 7.41 -3.33
C LEU A 12 -24.05 8.78 -3.56
N LYS A 13 -25.25 8.83 -4.16
CA LYS A 13 -26.00 10.09 -4.33
C LYS A 13 -26.31 10.75 -2.99
N MET A 14 -26.71 9.98 -1.97
CA MET A 14 -26.95 10.50 -0.63
C MET A 14 -25.67 11.04 0.01
N VAL A 15 -24.56 10.30 -0.07
CA VAL A 15 -23.28 10.78 0.47
C VAL A 15 -22.83 12.05 -0.23
N ALA A 16 -22.94 12.12 -1.56
CA ALA A 16 -22.60 13.30 -2.35
C ALA A 16 -23.49 14.52 -2.05
N SER A 17 -24.77 14.31 -1.74
CA SER A 17 -25.68 15.41 -1.35
C SER A 17 -25.29 16.04 -0.01
N VAL A 18 -24.69 15.27 0.90
CA VAL A 18 -24.20 15.76 2.20
C VAL A 18 -22.76 16.26 2.11
N ARG A 19 -21.91 15.62 1.30
CA ARG A 19 -20.46 15.91 1.18
C ARG A 19 -20.04 15.97 -0.27
N LYS A 20 -20.16 17.14 -0.89
CA LYS A 20 -19.89 17.36 -2.33
C LYS A 20 -18.43 17.17 -2.75
N SER A 21 -17.46 17.35 -1.84
CA SER A 21 -16.02 17.32 -2.16
C SER A 21 -15.33 15.97 -1.91
N ILE A 22 -16.05 14.97 -1.38
CA ILE A 22 -15.47 13.69 -0.97
C ILE A 22 -16.18 12.57 -1.72
N GLY A 23 -15.39 11.75 -2.41
CA GLY A 23 -15.86 10.56 -3.11
C GLY A 23 -14.99 9.34 -2.78
N PRO A 24 -15.57 8.13 -2.79
CA PRO A 24 -14.78 6.91 -2.68
C PRO A 24 -13.85 6.73 -3.88
N ASN A 25 -12.70 6.09 -3.66
CA ASN A 25 -11.76 5.75 -4.72
C ASN A 25 -12.29 4.60 -5.61
N PRO A 26 -11.74 4.40 -6.83
CA PRO A 26 -12.21 3.38 -7.78
C PRO A 26 -12.21 1.95 -7.24
N GLY A 27 -11.20 1.56 -6.45
CA GLY A 27 -11.14 0.22 -5.84
C GLY A 27 -12.26 -0.01 -4.83
N PHE A 28 -12.57 1.02 -4.02
CA PHE A 28 -13.69 0.95 -3.09
C PHE A 28 -15.04 0.91 -3.82
N LEU A 29 -15.19 1.64 -4.93
CA LEU A 29 -16.39 1.55 -5.79
C LEU A 29 -16.57 0.13 -6.35
N ALA A 30 -15.49 -0.50 -6.82
CA ALA A 30 -15.54 -1.88 -7.31
C ALA A 30 -15.95 -2.88 -6.20
N GLN A 31 -15.42 -2.71 -4.98
CA GLN A 31 -15.82 -3.49 -3.82
C GLN A 31 -17.30 -3.31 -3.47
N LEU A 32 -17.82 -2.08 -3.48
CA LEU A 32 -19.25 -1.81 -3.22
C LEU A 32 -20.16 -2.45 -4.27
N LYS A 33 -19.72 -2.50 -5.52
CA LYS A 33 -20.45 -3.15 -6.62
C LYS A 33 -20.53 -4.67 -6.43
N ILE A 34 -19.44 -5.30 -5.98
CA ILE A 34 -19.43 -6.72 -5.59
C ILE A 34 -20.34 -6.96 -4.38
N TRP A 35 -20.22 -6.11 -3.36
CA TRP A 35 -21.04 -6.17 -2.14
C TRP A 35 -22.55 -6.11 -2.45
N GLU A 36 -22.97 -5.23 -3.36
CA GLU A 36 -24.34 -5.15 -3.83
C GLU A 36 -24.79 -6.41 -4.58
N ARG A 37 -23.96 -6.94 -5.50
CA ARG A 37 -24.23 -8.19 -6.24
C ARG A 37 -24.37 -9.39 -5.33
N CYS A 38 -23.63 -9.42 -4.22
CA CYS A 38 -23.73 -10.47 -3.21
C CYS A 38 -24.86 -10.22 -2.20
N GLU A 39 -25.82 -9.33 -2.52
CA GLU A 39 -26.98 -9.01 -1.69
C GLU A 39 -26.62 -8.41 -0.32
N MET A 40 -25.42 -7.86 -0.20
CA MET A 40 -24.87 -7.31 1.03
C MET A 40 -24.83 -8.37 2.16
N ASP A 41 -24.45 -9.58 1.79
CA ASP A 41 -24.37 -10.76 2.65
C ASP A 41 -22.91 -11.17 2.90
N PHE A 42 -22.61 -11.76 4.05
CA PHE A 42 -21.26 -12.17 4.44
C PHE A 42 -20.93 -13.63 4.07
N ILE A 43 -21.84 -14.34 3.38
CA ILE A 43 -21.63 -15.71 2.88
C ILE A 43 -20.42 -15.75 1.93
N VAL A 44 -19.36 -16.44 2.33
CA VAL A 44 -18.06 -16.49 1.63
C VAL A 44 -18.20 -17.06 0.22
N GLU A 45 -19.07 -18.04 0.04
CA GLU A 45 -19.32 -18.74 -1.23
C GLU A 45 -19.78 -17.78 -2.33
N LYS A 46 -20.52 -16.72 -1.99
CA LYS A 46 -20.97 -15.69 -2.93
C LYS A 46 -19.80 -14.90 -3.54
N TYR A 47 -18.66 -14.83 -2.84
CA TYR A 47 -17.48 -14.06 -3.25
C TYR A 47 -16.40 -14.92 -3.93
N LYS A 48 -16.47 -16.25 -3.81
CA LYS A 48 -15.38 -17.18 -4.16
C LYS A 48 -14.87 -17.05 -5.59
N ASN A 49 -15.73 -16.68 -6.54
CA ASN A 49 -15.40 -16.56 -7.96
C ASN A 49 -15.48 -15.12 -8.49
N LEU A 50 -15.55 -14.11 -7.60
CA LEU A 50 -15.65 -12.72 -8.00
C LEU A 50 -14.26 -12.08 -8.01
N SER A 51 -13.82 -11.68 -9.21
CA SER A 51 -12.63 -10.86 -9.42
C SER A 51 -12.99 -9.37 -9.40
N LEU A 52 -12.10 -8.55 -8.84
CA LEU A 52 -12.15 -7.10 -8.94
C LEU A 52 -11.43 -6.67 -10.22
N ASP A 53 -12.16 -6.50 -11.31
CA ASP A 53 -11.63 -5.81 -12.49
C ASP A 53 -11.64 -4.30 -12.21
N ILE A 54 -10.44 -3.73 -12.05
CA ILE A 54 -10.24 -2.30 -11.81
C ILE A 54 -9.70 -1.70 -13.11
N PRO A 55 -10.50 -0.88 -13.84
CA PRO A 55 -10.06 -0.28 -15.09
C PRO A 55 -8.76 0.53 -14.90
N GLY A 56 -7.74 0.21 -15.70
CA GLY A 56 -6.40 0.82 -15.61
C GLY A 56 -5.39 0.08 -14.74
N VAL A 57 -5.76 -1.06 -14.16
CA VAL A 57 -4.85 -1.96 -13.46
C VAL A 57 -4.55 -3.15 -14.38
N LEU A 58 -3.36 -3.18 -14.99
CA LEU A 58 -2.85 -4.41 -15.58
C LEU A 58 -2.66 -5.42 -14.45
N ASP A 59 -3.21 -6.61 -14.64
CA ASP A 59 -3.25 -7.76 -13.73
C ASP A 59 -2.09 -7.72 -12.71
N ALA A 60 -2.36 -7.10 -11.56
CA ALA A 60 -1.44 -7.13 -10.43
C ALA A 60 -1.62 -8.54 -9.86
N ASP A 61 -0.81 -9.44 -10.41
CA ASP A 61 -0.69 -10.86 -10.11
C ASP A 61 -1.37 -11.20 -8.79
N SER A 62 -2.56 -11.82 -8.88
CA SER A 62 -3.51 -12.06 -7.79
C SER A 62 -2.95 -12.91 -6.64
N LYS A 63 -1.64 -13.17 -6.64
CA LYS A 63 -0.88 -13.89 -5.62
C LYS A 63 0.03 -13.00 -4.78
N THR A 64 0.22 -11.73 -5.10
CA THR A 64 1.06 -10.85 -4.28
C THR A 64 0.51 -9.43 -4.22
N LEU A 65 -0.26 -9.13 -3.17
CA LEU A 65 -0.53 -7.75 -2.73
C LEU A 65 0.76 -6.97 -2.40
N TRP A 66 1.89 -7.66 -2.33
CA TRP A 66 3.20 -7.13 -2.03
C TRP A 66 4.10 -7.23 -3.25
N ARG A 67 4.68 -6.13 -3.75
CA ARG A 67 5.66 -6.25 -4.84
C ARG A 67 6.77 -7.21 -4.41
N GLN A 68 7.12 -8.15 -5.29
CA GLN A 68 8.37 -8.87 -5.12
C GLN A 68 9.53 -7.90 -5.33
N PRO A 69 10.50 -7.83 -4.41
CA PRO A 69 11.67 -6.99 -4.62
C PRO A 69 12.41 -7.46 -5.88
N VAL A 70 12.65 -6.54 -6.80
CA VAL A 70 13.58 -6.79 -7.91
C VAL A 70 15.00 -6.79 -7.32
N ILE A 71 15.53 -7.97 -7.00
CA ILE A 71 16.82 -8.12 -6.31
C ILE A 71 18.00 -8.19 -7.29
N ASP A 72 17.75 -8.51 -8.57
CA ASP A 72 18.84 -9.01 -9.44
C ASP A 72 19.62 -7.93 -10.20
N ASP A 73 19.14 -6.70 -10.25
CA ASP A 73 19.90 -5.64 -10.93
C ASP A 73 21.14 -5.23 -10.11
N ARG A 74 22.34 -5.53 -10.65
CA ARG A 74 23.63 -5.19 -10.03
C ARG A 74 24.02 -3.73 -10.23
N THR A 75 23.36 -3.02 -11.14
CA THR A 75 23.65 -1.62 -11.46
C THR A 75 23.01 -0.64 -10.47
N LYS A 76 22.07 -1.13 -9.65
CA LYS A 76 21.26 -0.31 -8.74
C LYS A 76 21.73 -0.39 -7.30
N THR A 77 21.53 0.69 -6.55
CA THR A 77 21.85 0.74 -5.12
C THR A 77 21.05 -0.31 -4.35
N ARG A 78 21.73 -1.14 -3.57
CA ARG A 78 21.13 -2.27 -2.83
C ARG A 78 21.05 -1.98 -1.35
N PHE A 79 19.87 -2.21 -0.78
CA PHE A 79 19.62 -2.10 0.65
C PHE A 79 19.69 -3.48 1.29
N LYS A 80 20.44 -3.58 2.39
CA LYS A 80 20.69 -4.83 3.10
C LYS A 80 20.24 -4.73 4.54
N CYS A 81 19.83 -5.85 5.13
CA CYS A 81 19.62 -5.93 6.57
C CYS A 81 20.94 -5.65 7.29
N ARG A 82 20.95 -4.77 8.30
CA ARG A 82 22.15 -4.54 9.13
C ARG A 82 22.55 -5.80 9.91
N GLN A 83 21.56 -6.55 10.40
CA GLN A 83 21.77 -7.69 11.28
C GLN A 83 22.23 -8.95 10.52
N CYS A 84 21.51 -9.35 9.46
CA CYS A 84 21.84 -10.58 8.72
C CYS A 84 22.55 -10.35 7.37
N ARG A 85 22.80 -9.10 6.98
CA ARG A 85 23.47 -8.71 5.72
C ARG A 85 22.80 -9.17 4.42
N LYS A 86 21.63 -9.83 4.49
CA LYS A 86 20.82 -10.23 3.34
C LYS A 86 20.34 -9.00 2.58
N VAL A 87 20.37 -9.05 1.25
CA VAL A 87 19.78 -8.01 0.39
C VAL A 87 18.26 -8.10 0.50
N ILE A 88 17.63 -6.94 0.65
CA ILE A 88 16.21 -6.82 0.91
C ILE A 88 15.50 -6.18 -0.28
N PHE A 89 16.02 -5.07 -0.79
CA PHE A 89 15.46 -4.37 -1.95
C PHE A 89 16.51 -3.48 -2.64
N ASN A 90 16.18 -2.94 -3.82
CA ASN A 90 17.01 -2.02 -4.59
C ASN A 90 16.40 -0.59 -4.63
N SER A 91 17.10 0.38 -5.22
CA SER A 91 16.62 1.76 -5.34
C SER A 91 15.28 1.94 -6.07
N ASP A 92 14.84 0.99 -6.90
CA ASP A 92 13.53 1.08 -7.59
C ASP A 92 12.35 0.95 -6.62
N ASN A 93 12.59 0.32 -5.48
CA ASN A 93 11.57 0.10 -4.47
C ASN A 93 11.39 1.30 -3.54
N LEU A 94 12.15 2.38 -3.77
CA LEU A 94 12.01 3.64 -3.04
C LEU A 94 10.84 4.43 -3.62
N VAL A 95 9.83 4.66 -2.79
CA VAL A 95 8.69 5.55 -3.10
C VAL A 95 9.11 7.02 -2.94
N HIS A 96 10.12 7.25 -2.11
CA HIS A 96 10.77 8.54 -1.98
C HIS A 96 12.28 8.34 -2.04
N PRO A 97 12.90 8.43 -3.24
CA PRO A 97 14.35 8.55 -3.31
C PRO A 97 14.73 9.81 -2.51
N GLN A 98 15.65 9.67 -1.57
CA GLN A 98 16.16 10.80 -0.77
C GLN A 98 16.78 11.83 -1.72
N LEU A 99 15.98 12.79 -2.18
CA LEU A 99 16.38 13.80 -3.16
C LEU A 99 17.02 15.02 -2.48
N THR A 100 17.02 15.08 -1.14
CA THR A 100 17.61 16.18 -0.37
C THR A 100 18.32 15.65 0.88
N GLU A 101 19.37 16.35 1.33
CA GLU A 101 20.10 16.02 2.58
C GLU A 101 19.21 16.09 3.84
N SER A 102 18.06 16.73 3.75
CA SER A 102 17.06 16.80 4.82
C SER A 102 16.24 15.51 5.02
N CYS A 103 16.21 14.60 4.03
CA CYS A 103 15.39 13.38 4.09
C CYS A 103 16.13 12.25 4.83
N GLN A 104 15.89 12.13 6.14
CA GLN A 104 16.63 11.18 6.99
C GLN A 104 16.19 9.71 6.86
N LYS A 105 15.01 9.45 6.28
CA LYS A 105 14.39 8.11 6.25
C LYS A 105 13.89 7.74 4.87
N TYR A 106 13.86 6.45 4.58
CA TYR A 106 13.37 5.94 3.30
C TYR A 106 11.92 5.52 3.44
N LEU A 107 11.13 5.77 2.40
CA LEU A 107 9.77 5.28 2.29
C LEU A 107 9.76 4.20 1.21
N ILE A 108 9.38 3.00 1.60
CA ILE A 108 9.24 1.85 0.71
C ILE A 108 7.83 1.30 0.80
N GLU A 109 7.38 0.67 -0.28
CA GLU A 109 6.18 -0.17 -0.23
C GLU A 109 6.48 -1.45 0.56
N PRO A 110 5.46 -2.05 1.21
CA PRO A 110 5.69 -3.31 1.90
C PRO A 110 5.84 -4.46 0.89
N MET A 111 6.69 -5.42 1.26
CA MET A 111 7.15 -6.51 0.41
C MET A 111 6.98 -7.85 1.12
N GLU A 112 7.04 -8.94 0.36
CA GLU A 112 6.76 -10.30 0.86
C GLU A 112 7.67 -10.76 2.01
N TRP A 113 8.93 -10.29 2.05
CA TRP A 113 9.89 -10.67 3.10
C TRP A 113 9.65 -9.97 4.45
N LEU A 114 8.74 -9.01 4.51
CA LEU A 114 8.52 -8.15 5.65
C LEU A 114 7.51 -8.73 6.63
N ASN A 115 7.87 -8.72 7.91
CA ASN A 115 6.96 -9.03 9.01
C ASN A 115 6.43 -7.74 9.63
N ILE A 116 5.11 -7.55 9.59
CA ILE A 116 4.41 -6.42 10.21
C ILE A 116 3.69 -6.91 11.47
N THR A 117 4.07 -6.35 12.62
CA THR A 117 3.35 -6.59 13.88
C THR A 117 2.26 -5.54 14.04
N ALA A 118 1.00 -5.92 13.83
CA ALA A 118 -0.14 -5.00 13.82
C ALA A 118 -0.32 -4.21 15.13
N SER A 119 0.01 -4.80 16.28
CA SER A 119 -0.15 -4.15 17.60
C SER A 119 0.83 -3.00 17.84
N THR A 120 2.00 -3.03 17.22
CA THR A 120 3.06 -2.02 17.39
C THR A 120 3.37 -1.26 16.10
N CYS A 121 2.65 -1.57 15.02
CA CYS A 121 2.96 -1.13 13.66
C CYS A 121 4.45 -1.26 13.33
N SER A 122 5.15 -2.26 13.88
CA SER A 122 6.58 -2.41 13.67
C SER A 122 6.84 -3.26 12.42
N ALA A 123 7.79 -2.79 11.62
CA ALA A 123 8.26 -3.45 10.42
C ALA A 123 9.59 -4.14 10.73
N SER A 124 9.65 -5.47 10.52
CA SER A 124 10.81 -6.29 10.85
C SER A 124 11.19 -7.22 9.71
N HIS A 125 12.46 -7.58 9.64
CA HIS A 125 12.97 -8.54 8.67
C HIS A 125 12.65 -9.96 9.16
N SER A 126 12.67 -10.95 8.28
CA SER A 126 12.49 -12.36 8.64
C SER A 126 13.52 -12.89 9.66
N CYS A 127 14.62 -12.16 9.90
CA CYS A 127 15.59 -12.46 10.95
C CYS A 127 15.27 -11.83 12.32
N GLY A 128 14.15 -11.12 12.47
CA GLY A 128 13.76 -10.43 13.70
C GLY A 128 14.32 -9.01 13.87
N ALA A 129 15.18 -8.55 12.97
CA ALA A 129 15.69 -7.18 13.01
C ALA A 129 14.56 -6.16 12.80
N LYS A 130 14.39 -5.20 13.71
CA LYS A 130 13.50 -4.06 13.48
C LYS A 130 14.10 -3.15 12.40
N LEU A 131 13.30 -2.83 11.40
CA LEU A 131 13.69 -2.04 10.23
C LEU A 131 13.04 -0.66 10.24
N GLY A 132 11.91 -0.55 10.92
CA GLY A 132 11.25 0.71 11.21
C GLY A 132 9.76 0.52 11.50
N ASN A 133 8.92 1.43 11.00
CA ASN A 133 7.50 1.48 11.33
C ASN A 133 6.63 1.44 10.07
N PHE A 134 5.54 0.69 10.15
CA PHE A 134 4.48 0.63 9.18
C PHE A 134 3.51 1.80 9.37
N ILE A 135 3.27 2.54 8.31
CA ILE A 135 2.39 3.72 8.28
C ILE A 135 1.24 3.39 7.35
N ALA A 136 0.05 3.18 7.91
CA ALA A 136 -1.15 2.80 7.15
C ALA A 136 -1.84 3.97 6.44
N THR A 137 -1.63 5.20 6.92
CA THR A 137 -2.36 6.41 6.50
C THR A 137 -1.62 7.26 5.48
N GLY A 138 -0.43 6.83 5.06
CA GLY A 138 0.54 7.67 4.38
C GLY A 138 1.29 8.60 5.32
N SER A 139 2.47 9.03 4.88
CA SER A 139 3.27 10.05 5.55
C SER A 139 3.94 10.97 4.54
N LYS A 140 4.06 12.25 4.93
CA LYS A 140 4.98 13.17 4.28
C LYS A 140 6.38 12.86 4.76
N CYS A 141 7.37 12.99 3.89
CA CYS A 141 8.75 12.94 4.33
C CYS A 141 9.05 14.14 5.24
N ASN A 142 9.57 13.89 6.44
CA ASN A 142 9.91 14.94 7.42
C ASN A 142 10.96 15.95 6.90
N GLY A 143 11.75 15.57 5.89
CA GLY A 143 12.81 16.41 5.34
C GLY A 143 12.37 17.36 4.23
N CYS A 144 11.59 16.86 3.27
CA CYS A 144 11.21 17.63 2.08
C CYS A 144 9.73 17.97 2.01
N ASN A 145 8.92 17.54 3.00
CA ASN A 145 7.47 17.69 3.06
C ASN A 145 6.69 17.15 1.85
N LYS A 146 7.36 16.40 0.95
CA LYS A 146 6.73 15.74 -0.19
C LYS A 146 6.13 14.41 0.27
N PHE A 147 4.98 14.08 -0.31
CA PHE A 147 4.47 12.70 -0.27
C PHE A 147 5.34 11.82 -1.16
N GLY A 148 5.52 10.56 -0.77
CA GLY A 148 6.18 9.57 -1.62
C GLY A 148 5.43 9.41 -2.94
N ARG A 149 6.14 9.44 -4.07
CA ARG A 149 5.55 9.19 -5.40
C ARG A 149 5.56 7.70 -5.66
N LEU A 150 4.38 7.11 -5.73
CA LEU A 150 4.23 5.78 -6.33
C LEU A 150 4.32 5.93 -7.85
N ASN A 151 5.12 5.07 -8.48
CA ASN A 151 5.06 4.92 -9.93
C ASN A 151 3.64 4.44 -10.27
N ASP A 152 2.95 5.32 -10.99
CA ASP A 152 1.65 5.19 -11.64
C ASP A 152 0.44 4.93 -10.72
N GLY A 153 -0.28 6.02 -10.44
CA GLY A 153 -1.75 6.01 -10.51
C GLY A 153 -2.54 5.70 -9.24
N PHE A 154 -1.96 5.37 -8.09
CA PHE A 154 -2.76 5.05 -6.90
C PHE A 154 -2.89 6.17 -5.87
N SER A 155 -4.17 6.44 -5.58
CA SER A 155 -4.73 7.55 -4.82
C SER A 155 -4.10 7.79 -3.44
N LEU A 156 -4.03 9.08 -3.10
CA LEU A 156 -3.51 9.73 -1.89
C LEU A 156 -4.07 9.24 -0.53
N ILE A 157 -4.86 8.17 -0.47
CA ILE A 157 -5.60 7.74 0.74
C ILE A 157 -5.18 6.34 1.24
N ASN A 158 -4.47 5.54 0.43
CA ASN A 158 -4.08 4.17 0.80
C ASN A 158 -2.55 3.98 0.77
N GLN A 159 -1.82 5.00 1.20
CA GLN A 159 -0.35 5.00 1.24
C GLN A 159 0.12 4.13 2.41
N ARG A 160 0.22 2.82 2.20
CA ARG A 160 0.91 1.93 3.13
C ARG A 160 2.40 2.06 2.87
N LEU A 161 3.12 2.66 3.80
CA LEU A 161 4.56 2.89 3.67
C LEU A 161 5.29 2.33 4.87
N ILE A 162 6.53 1.94 4.67
CA ILE A 162 7.45 1.66 5.75
C ILE A 162 8.43 2.78 5.82
N GLU A 163 8.46 3.41 6.98
CA GLU A 163 9.55 4.27 7.35
C GLU A 163 10.74 3.37 7.67
N TRP A 164 11.75 3.39 6.81
CA TRP A 164 12.92 2.53 6.91
C TRP A 164 14.13 3.31 7.43
N GLU A 165 14.74 2.79 8.49
CA GLU A 165 15.97 3.31 9.07
C GLU A 165 17.15 2.52 8.51
N SER A 166 17.75 3.00 7.41
CA SER A 166 18.95 2.36 6.86
C SER A 166 20.18 2.90 7.58
N SER A 167 20.96 2.01 8.19
CA SER A 167 22.41 2.19 8.29
C SER A 167 23.07 1.41 7.15
N VAL A 168 23.95 2.10 6.41
CA VAL A 168 24.82 1.64 5.32
C VAL A 168 24.27 1.89 3.90
N LYS A 169 24.56 3.09 3.38
CA LYS A 169 24.87 3.30 1.95
C LYS A 169 26.30 2.79 1.74
N ARG A 170 26.51 1.82 0.85
CA ARG A 170 27.82 1.51 0.27
C ARG A 170 27.64 1.34 -1.22
#